data_AF-A0A2V7YW80-F1
#
_entry.id   AF-A0A2V7YW80-F1
#
_cell.length_a   1.000
_cell.length_b   1.000
_cell.length_c   1.000
_cell.angle_alpha   90.00
_cell.angle_beta   90.00
_cell.angle_gamma   90.00
#
_symmetry.space_group_name_H-M   'P 1'
#
loop_
_entity.id
_entity.type
_entity.pdbx_description
1 polymer ?
#
loop_
_entity_poly.entity_id
_entity_poly.type
_entity_poly.pdbx_seq_one_letter_code
_entity_poly.pdbx_strand_id
1 'polypeptide(L)'
;MLMAVAANAGTVEKAKKPFADADHVIYMPIKGGIVPKARVQNLTNHGGPIITQAHVVFIFWGPSFGGADASYASTLQSFRNQFGTTGEFNTITQYSGSNGTVALTNLGGGSADWFDSSTPPANVTDAIVQGEVNAYLASHTFDANAIYEVVIPSTSYSSSGTSTSCGGPRLAYCAYHGNFTSGGNDVRYSI
;
A
#
# COMPACT_ATOMS: atom_id res chain seq x y z
N MET A 1 -45.10 -8.51 -41.66
CA MET A 1 -45.09 -7.33 -40.79
C MET A 1 -44.62 -7.79 -39.41
N LEU A 2 -43.45 -7.31 -38.96
CA LEU A 2 -42.94 -7.24 -37.57
C LEU A 2 -42.75 -8.56 -36.78
N MET A 3 -41.68 -8.83 -36.03
CA MET A 3 -40.42 -8.14 -35.72
C MET A 3 -39.35 -9.19 -35.36
N ALA A 4 -38.12 -8.99 -35.83
CA ALA A 4 -36.94 -9.63 -35.25
C ALA A 4 -36.54 -8.83 -33.99
N VAL A 5 -36.46 -9.50 -32.84
CA VAL A 5 -35.96 -8.88 -31.60
C VAL A 5 -34.44 -9.03 -31.61
N ALA A 6 -33.73 -7.92 -31.83
CA ALA A 6 -32.29 -7.85 -31.64
C ALA A 6 -32.00 -7.78 -30.13
N ALA A 7 -31.26 -8.78 -29.62
CA ALA A 7 -30.71 -8.73 -28.28
C ALA A 7 -29.55 -7.71 -28.28
N ASN A 8 -29.78 -6.55 -27.68
CA ASN A 8 -28.73 -5.56 -27.47
C ASN A 8 -27.84 -6.07 -26.33
N ALA A 9 -26.60 -6.44 -26.64
CA ALA A 9 -25.58 -6.67 -25.63
C ALA A 9 -25.22 -5.31 -25.02
N GLY A 10 -25.92 -4.95 -23.93
CA GLY A 10 -25.58 -3.80 -23.13
C GLY A 10 -24.16 -3.99 -22.60
N THR A 11 -23.22 -3.20 -23.09
CA THR A 11 -21.92 -3.02 -22.44
C THR A 11 -22.21 -2.58 -21.01
N VAL A 12 -21.86 -3.41 -20.04
CA VAL A 12 -21.83 -3.01 -18.64
C VAL A 12 -20.77 -1.92 -18.54
N GLU A 13 -21.20 -0.66 -18.59
CA GLU A 13 -20.34 0.48 -18.37
C GLU A 13 -19.75 0.30 -16.97
N LYS A 14 -18.43 0.07 -16.90
CA LYS A 14 -17.73 0.01 -15.62
C LYS A 14 -18.03 1.31 -14.88
N ALA A 15 -18.47 1.20 -13.62
CA ALA A 15 -18.70 2.36 -12.77
C ALA A 15 -17.50 3.32 -12.89
N LYS A 16 -17.79 4.60 -13.08
CA LYS A 16 -16.78 5.65 -13.24
C LYS A 16 -15.83 5.58 -12.05
N LYS A 17 -14.58 5.21 -12.30
CA LYS A 17 -13.57 5.11 -11.24
C LYS A 17 -13.36 6.49 -10.61
N PRO A 18 -13.33 6.61 -9.28
CA PRO A 18 -13.15 7.90 -8.62
C PRO A 18 -11.78 8.55 -8.91
N PHE A 19 -10.80 7.78 -9.38
CA PHE A 19 -9.47 8.24 -9.81
C PHE A 19 -8.77 7.13 -10.62
N ALA A 20 -7.62 7.46 -11.23
CA ALA A 20 -6.93 6.63 -12.23
C ALA A 20 -6.51 5.23 -11.72
N ASP A 21 -6.36 5.05 -10.40
CA ASP A 21 -5.86 3.82 -9.79
C ASP A 21 -6.81 3.16 -8.76
N ALA A 22 -8.11 3.41 -8.89
CA ALA A 22 -9.10 2.85 -7.96
C ALA A 22 -9.15 1.30 -7.94
N ASP A 23 -8.51 0.63 -8.90
CA ASP A 23 -8.48 -0.83 -9.00
C ASP A 23 -7.28 -1.46 -8.25
N HIS A 24 -6.21 -0.70 -7.94
CA HIS A 24 -5.03 -1.22 -7.21
C HIS A 24 -4.85 -0.61 -5.82
N VAL A 25 -5.69 0.37 -5.46
CA VAL A 25 -5.69 0.98 -4.12
C VAL A 25 -6.58 0.19 -3.16
N ILE A 26 -5.98 -0.49 -2.18
CA ILE A 26 -6.70 -1.08 -1.05
C ILE A 26 -6.85 -0.01 0.04
N TYR A 27 -8.10 0.38 0.30
CA TYR A 27 -8.45 1.29 1.39
C TYR A 27 -8.64 0.56 2.72
N MET A 28 -7.87 0.96 3.73
CA MET A 28 -8.13 0.49 5.09
C MET A 28 -9.32 1.23 5.72
N PRO A 29 -10.28 0.51 6.35
CA PRO A 29 -11.47 1.11 6.93
C PRO A 29 -11.14 1.99 8.14
N ILE A 30 -11.83 3.13 8.25
CA ILE A 30 -11.78 4.03 9.42
C ILE A 30 -12.79 3.60 10.50
N LYS A 31 -12.51 3.92 11.76
CA LYS A 31 -13.46 3.76 12.88
C LYS A 31 -14.72 4.60 12.61
N GLY A 32 -15.88 3.95 12.49
CA GLY A 32 -17.16 4.60 12.18
C GLY A 32 -17.46 4.76 10.67
N GLY A 33 -16.55 4.31 9.80
CA GLY A 33 -16.83 4.15 8.37
C GLY A 33 -17.83 3.01 8.13
N ILE A 34 -18.48 3.01 6.96
CA ILE A 34 -19.34 1.89 6.53
C ILE A 34 -18.48 0.62 6.56
N VAL A 35 -18.72 -0.25 7.54
CA VAL A 35 -18.16 -1.60 7.54
C VAL A 35 -18.84 -2.32 6.39
N PRO A 36 -18.14 -2.68 5.31
CA PRO A 36 -18.75 -3.47 4.25
C PRO A 36 -19.20 -4.76 4.92
N LYS A 37 -20.51 -5.02 4.90
CA LYS A 37 -21.04 -6.30 5.36
C LYS A 37 -20.30 -7.35 4.55
N ALA A 38 -19.49 -8.19 5.21
CA ALA A 38 -18.71 -9.22 4.54
C ALA A 38 -19.67 -10.00 3.65
N ARG A 39 -19.60 -9.77 2.33
CA ARG A 39 -20.37 -10.57 1.39
C ARG A 39 -19.84 -11.98 1.56
N VAL A 40 -20.74 -12.95 1.68
CA VAL A 40 -20.42 -14.38 1.64
C VAL A 40 -20.04 -14.72 0.20
N GLN A 41 -18.92 -14.16 -0.25
CA GLN A 41 -18.29 -14.40 -1.52
C GLN A 41 -16.86 -14.73 -1.17
N ASN A 42 -16.39 -15.88 -1.65
CA ASN A 42 -15.00 -16.25 -1.46
C ASN A 42 -14.12 -15.17 -2.11
N LEU A 43 -13.02 -14.83 -1.44
CA LEU A 43 -11.97 -14.04 -2.07
C LEU A 43 -11.55 -14.77 -3.35
N THR A 44 -11.67 -14.09 -4.50
CA THR A 44 -11.25 -14.66 -5.77
C THR A 44 -9.78 -14.38 -5.94
N ASN A 45 -8.97 -15.43 -5.89
CA ASN A 45 -7.57 -15.33 -6.30
C ASN A 45 -7.51 -15.29 -7.83
N HIS A 46 -6.99 -14.20 -8.38
CA HIS A 46 -6.85 -14.02 -9.83
C HIS A 46 -5.63 -14.73 -10.43
N GLY A 47 -4.86 -15.47 -9.62
CA GLY A 47 -3.80 -16.38 -10.07
C GLY A 47 -2.52 -15.70 -10.53
N GLY A 48 -2.35 -14.40 -10.28
CA GLY A 48 -1.13 -13.66 -10.61
C GLY A 48 0.06 -14.01 -9.71
N PRO A 49 1.25 -13.48 -10.01
CA PRO A 49 2.41 -13.59 -9.13
C PRO A 49 2.16 -12.84 -7.81
N ILE A 50 2.79 -13.33 -6.74
CA ILE A 50 2.74 -12.77 -5.39
C ILE A 50 4.16 -12.49 -4.87
N ILE A 51 4.26 -11.73 -3.79
CA ILE A 51 5.49 -11.65 -3.00
C ILE A 51 5.55 -12.88 -2.09
N THR A 52 6.44 -13.83 -2.40
CA THR A 52 6.54 -15.09 -1.64
C THR A 52 7.33 -14.95 -0.35
N GLN A 53 8.16 -13.91 -0.21
CA GLN A 53 8.96 -13.65 1.00
C GLN A 53 8.90 -12.16 1.37
N ALA A 54 7.73 -11.68 1.77
CA ALA A 54 7.50 -10.24 1.98
C ALA A 54 8.41 -9.59 3.02
N HIS A 55 8.92 -8.41 2.68
CA HIS A 55 9.58 -7.47 3.57
C HIS A 55 8.84 -6.13 3.54
N VAL A 56 8.97 -5.35 4.61
CA VAL A 56 8.50 -3.96 4.68
C VAL A 56 9.66 -3.09 5.07
N VAL A 57 9.98 -2.09 4.25
CA VAL A 57 10.98 -1.07 4.56
C VAL A 57 10.24 0.19 4.96
N PHE A 58 10.46 0.68 6.19
CA PHE A 58 9.92 1.96 6.61
C PHE A 58 10.85 3.09 6.14
N ILE A 59 10.25 4.09 5.51
CA ILE A 59 10.86 5.38 5.19
C ILE A 59 10.16 6.42 6.05
N PHE A 60 10.76 6.76 7.18
CA PHE A 60 10.28 7.78 8.10
C PHE A 60 10.70 9.15 7.58
N TRP A 61 9.79 9.84 6.90
CA TRP A 61 10.08 11.10 6.21
C TRP A 61 9.60 12.30 7.01
N GLY A 62 10.53 13.00 7.66
CA GLY A 62 10.27 14.18 8.46
C GLY A 62 11.24 14.32 9.64
N PRO A 63 11.62 15.56 10.01
CA PRO A 63 12.55 15.77 11.12
C PRO A 63 11.99 15.33 12.48
N SER A 64 10.66 15.23 12.62
CA SER A 64 10.02 14.82 13.86
C SER A 64 10.32 13.36 14.23
N PHE A 65 10.62 12.48 13.26
CA PHE A 65 11.00 11.09 13.53
C PHE A 65 12.37 10.93 14.18
N GLY A 66 13.22 11.96 14.13
CA GLY A 66 14.44 12.08 14.95
C GLY A 66 14.20 12.70 16.33
N GLY A 67 12.95 13.06 16.67
CA GLY A 67 12.58 13.79 17.88
C GLY A 67 11.22 13.35 18.42
N ALA A 68 10.21 14.20 18.28
CA ALA A 68 8.90 14.01 18.89
C ALA A 68 8.18 12.70 18.49
N ASP A 69 8.40 12.23 17.26
CA ASP A 69 7.77 11.03 16.70
C ASP A 69 8.69 9.79 16.74
N ALA A 70 9.86 9.87 17.38
CA ALA A 70 10.81 8.75 17.43
C ALA A 70 10.24 7.49 18.12
N SER A 71 9.42 7.67 19.16
CA SER A 71 8.72 6.57 19.84
C SER A 71 7.63 5.94 18.96
N TYR A 72 6.98 6.73 18.11
CA TYR A 72 6.02 6.24 17.13
C TYR A 72 6.71 5.39 16.06
N ALA A 73 7.82 5.88 15.49
CA ALA A 73 8.64 5.09 14.55
C ALA A 73 9.10 3.76 15.16
N SER A 74 9.60 3.79 16.40
CA SER A 74 10.05 2.60 17.13
C SER A 74 8.91 1.60 17.37
N THR A 75 7.69 2.10 17.60
CA THR A 75 6.49 1.27 17.78
C THR A 75 6.10 0.58 16.48
N LEU A 76 6.14 1.29 15.34
CA LEU A 76 5.85 0.70 14.02
C LEU A 76 6.88 -0.38 13.65
N GLN A 77 8.17 -0.11 13.86
CA GLN A 77 9.22 -1.11 13.65
C GLN A 77 9.01 -2.34 14.54
N SER A 78 8.72 -2.14 15.84
CA SER A 78 8.45 -3.24 16.78
C SER A 78 7.21 -4.04 16.41
N PHE A 79 6.16 -3.38 15.89
CA PHE A 79 4.98 -4.06 15.39
C PHE A 79 5.31 -4.90 14.16
N ARG A 80 5.96 -4.34 13.13
CA ARG A 80 6.40 -5.07 11.93
C ARG A 80 7.25 -6.30 12.30
N ASN A 81 8.19 -6.14 13.23
CA ASN A 81 9.14 -7.19 13.56
C ASN A 81 8.50 -8.40 14.29
N GLN A 82 7.25 -8.28 14.78
CA GLN A 82 6.50 -9.42 15.32
C GLN A 82 5.94 -10.35 14.23
N PHE A 83 5.80 -9.87 13.00
CA PHE A 83 5.26 -10.68 11.90
C PHE A 83 6.23 -11.79 11.51
N GLY A 84 5.68 -12.95 11.15
CA GLY A 84 6.45 -14.12 10.73
C GLY A 84 7.11 -14.92 11.86
N THR A 85 6.99 -14.48 13.11
CA THR A 85 7.57 -15.17 14.27
C THR A 85 6.50 -15.71 15.24
N THR A 86 5.22 -15.43 14.99
CA THR A 86 4.08 -15.93 15.80
C THR A 86 3.10 -16.75 14.98
N GLY A 87 2.34 -17.63 15.65
CA GLY A 87 1.42 -18.57 15.01
C GLY A 87 0.26 -17.92 14.26
N GLU A 88 -0.16 -16.73 14.68
CA GLU A 88 -1.22 -15.94 14.04
C GLU A 88 -0.84 -15.55 12.60
N PHE A 89 0.45 -15.29 12.37
CA PHE A 89 0.97 -14.93 11.07
C PHE A 89 1.20 -16.15 10.14
N ASN A 90 1.08 -17.39 10.64
CA ASN A 90 1.13 -18.57 9.80
C ASN A 90 -0.06 -18.67 8.85
N THR A 91 -1.17 -18.00 9.16
CA THR A 91 -2.36 -17.98 8.28
C THR A 91 -2.06 -17.41 6.90
N ILE A 92 -1.04 -16.55 6.77
CA ILE A 92 -0.65 -15.98 5.47
C ILE A 92 -0.08 -17.03 4.51
N THR A 93 0.45 -18.14 5.03
CA THR A 93 0.98 -19.24 4.20
C THR A 93 -0.12 -20.00 3.43
N GLN A 94 -1.40 -19.67 3.68
CA GLN A 94 -2.53 -20.21 2.94
C GLN A 94 -2.72 -19.54 1.56
N TYR A 95 -2.04 -18.42 1.29
CA TYR A 95 -2.13 -17.71 0.01
C TYR A 95 -1.03 -18.16 -0.95
N SER A 96 -1.42 -18.41 -2.21
CA SER A 96 -0.54 -18.81 -3.29
C SER A 96 -0.76 -17.95 -4.55
N GLY A 97 0.24 -17.87 -5.40
CA GLY A 97 0.19 -17.25 -6.71
C GLY A 97 0.85 -18.14 -7.76
N SER A 98 0.96 -17.65 -8.99
CA SER A 98 1.59 -18.40 -10.09
C SER A 98 3.07 -18.71 -9.87
N ASN A 99 3.72 -18.02 -8.93
CA ASN A 99 5.14 -18.14 -8.61
C ASN A 99 5.41 -18.79 -7.23
N GLY A 100 4.40 -19.41 -6.60
CA GLY A 100 4.56 -20.17 -5.36
C GLY A 100 3.59 -19.77 -4.26
N THR A 101 3.95 -20.12 -3.02
CA THR A 101 3.16 -19.85 -1.81
C THR A 101 3.88 -18.83 -0.95
N VAL A 102 3.13 -17.99 -0.22
CA VAL A 102 3.73 -17.09 0.78
C VAL A 102 4.46 -17.93 1.83
N ALA A 103 5.74 -17.67 2.01
CA ALA A 103 6.56 -18.28 3.03
C ALA A 103 6.39 -17.55 4.36
N LEU A 104 6.67 -18.27 5.45
CA LEU A 104 6.82 -17.64 6.75
C LEU A 104 8.11 -16.81 6.75
N THR A 105 7.98 -15.49 6.89
CA THR A 105 9.13 -14.57 6.91
C THR A 105 8.89 -13.41 7.87
N ASN A 106 9.96 -12.92 8.48
CA ASN A 106 9.92 -11.71 9.27
C ASN A 106 9.87 -10.50 8.33
N LEU A 107 8.85 -9.65 8.48
CA LEU A 107 8.68 -8.49 7.59
C LEU A 107 9.80 -7.44 7.76
N GLY A 108 10.51 -7.42 8.90
CA GLY A 108 11.68 -6.57 9.12
C GLY A 108 12.99 -7.18 8.64
N GLY A 109 12.97 -8.36 8.02
CA GLY A 109 14.14 -8.90 7.33
C GLY A 109 14.45 -8.11 6.05
N GLY A 110 15.71 -8.12 5.61
CA GLY A 110 16.12 -7.52 4.34
C GLY A 110 16.72 -6.11 4.47
N SER A 111 16.21 -5.17 3.68
CA SER A 111 16.74 -3.81 3.53
C SER A 111 16.48 -2.93 4.76
N ALA A 112 17.39 -1.98 5.02
CA ALA A 112 17.33 -1.11 6.19
C ALA A 112 16.23 -0.05 6.08
N ASP A 113 15.59 0.26 7.19
CA ASP A 113 14.71 1.43 7.31
C ASP A 113 15.51 2.73 7.13
N TRP A 114 14.83 3.78 6.70
CA TRP A 114 15.44 5.09 6.46
C TRP A 114 14.72 6.19 7.23
N PHE A 115 15.51 7.09 7.80
CA PHE A 115 15.03 8.29 8.48
C PHE A 115 15.48 9.49 7.66
N ASP A 116 14.62 9.98 6.78
CA ASP A 116 14.86 11.23 6.08
C ASP A 116 14.44 12.41 6.96
N SER A 117 15.39 13.27 7.30
CA SER A 117 15.14 14.48 8.09
C SER A 117 14.59 15.66 7.28
N SER A 118 14.50 15.53 5.95
CA SER A 118 13.88 16.55 5.11
C SER A 118 12.39 16.70 5.44
N THR A 119 11.82 17.88 5.16
CA THR A 119 10.41 18.16 5.50
C THR A 119 9.51 17.83 4.32
N PRO A 120 8.56 16.88 4.45
CA PRO A 120 7.59 16.63 3.40
C PRO A 120 6.68 17.85 3.16
N PRO A 121 6.16 18.02 1.94
CA PRO A 121 5.12 19.01 1.69
C PRO A 121 3.82 18.61 2.41
N ALA A 122 3.01 19.60 2.76
CA ALA A 122 1.74 19.35 3.46
C ALA A 122 0.80 18.40 2.71
N ASN A 123 0.81 18.44 1.36
CA ASN A 123 0.11 17.48 0.52
C ASN A 123 1.12 16.63 -0.25
N VAL A 124 1.21 15.35 0.10
CA VAL A 124 2.07 14.36 -0.54
C VAL A 124 1.26 13.62 -1.59
N THR A 125 1.31 14.11 -2.83
CA THR A 125 0.68 13.43 -3.97
C THR A 125 1.40 12.13 -4.28
N ASP A 126 0.73 11.20 -4.96
CA ASP A 126 1.30 9.94 -5.47
C ASP A 126 2.72 10.07 -6.07
N ALA A 127 2.93 11.00 -7.01
CA ALA A 127 4.23 11.23 -7.63
C ALA A 127 5.33 11.69 -6.65
N ILE A 128 4.96 12.36 -5.56
CA ILE A 128 5.89 12.80 -4.51
C ILE A 128 6.33 11.60 -3.68
N VAL A 129 5.40 10.68 -3.36
CA VAL A 129 5.72 9.42 -2.66
C VAL A 129 6.68 8.56 -3.48
N GLN A 130 6.40 8.41 -4.78
CA GLN A 130 7.31 7.69 -5.68
C GLN A 130 8.70 8.36 -5.75
N GLY A 131 8.75 9.69 -5.71
CA GLY A 131 9.99 10.45 -5.62
C GLY A 131 10.78 10.13 -4.35
N GLU A 132 10.12 10.05 -3.21
CA GLU A 132 10.73 9.70 -1.93
C GLU A 132 11.26 8.26 -1.89
N VAL A 133 10.48 7.31 -2.43
CA VAL A 133 10.94 5.92 -2.58
C VAL A 133 12.14 5.83 -3.52
N ASN A 134 12.18 6.61 -4.60
CA ASN A 134 13.37 6.68 -5.46
C ASN A 134 14.57 7.32 -4.77
N ALA A 135 14.38 8.28 -3.86
CA ALA A 135 15.45 8.87 -3.07
C ALA A 135 16.09 7.82 -2.14
N TYR A 136 15.26 6.99 -1.50
CA TYR A 136 15.74 5.81 -0.75
C TYR A 136 16.59 4.89 -1.65
N LEU A 137 16.04 4.50 -2.81
CA LEU A 137 16.66 3.59 -3.77
C LEU A 137 17.91 4.15 -4.46
N ALA A 138 18.15 5.46 -4.39
CA ALA A 138 19.39 6.06 -4.89
C ALA A 138 20.62 5.69 -4.03
N SER A 139 20.40 5.28 -2.78
CA SER A 139 21.46 4.94 -1.82
C SER A 139 21.34 3.54 -1.23
N HIS A 140 20.21 2.85 -1.46
CA HIS A 140 19.94 1.50 -0.96
C HIS A 140 19.66 0.54 -2.12
N THR A 141 20.06 -0.72 -1.93
CA THR A 141 19.78 -1.77 -2.91
C THR A 141 18.27 -2.02 -3.00
N PHE A 142 17.76 -2.10 -4.22
CA PHE A 142 16.39 -2.51 -4.48
C PHE A 142 16.13 -3.94 -3.98
N ASP A 143 15.02 -4.14 -3.30
CA ASP A 143 14.54 -5.43 -2.82
C ASP A 143 13.19 -5.73 -3.49
N ALA A 144 13.19 -6.72 -4.39
CA ALA A 144 12.00 -7.13 -5.12
C ALA A 144 10.91 -7.74 -4.23
N ASN A 145 11.22 -8.06 -2.97
CA ASN A 145 10.27 -8.55 -1.99
C ASN A 145 9.78 -7.47 -1.01
N ALA A 146 10.30 -6.25 -1.09
CA ALA A 146 9.93 -5.16 -0.21
C ALA A 146 8.68 -4.41 -0.69
N ILE A 147 7.87 -4.01 0.28
CA ILE A 147 6.98 -2.85 0.17
C ILE A 147 7.67 -1.69 0.89
N TYR A 148 7.88 -0.58 0.19
CA TYR A 148 8.45 0.65 0.74
C TYR A 148 7.34 1.51 1.36
N GLU A 149 7.18 1.44 2.68
CA GLU A 149 6.18 2.18 3.45
C GLU A 149 6.73 3.57 3.81
N VAL A 150 6.16 4.62 3.23
CA VAL A 150 6.51 6.00 3.55
C VAL A 150 5.63 6.48 4.70
N VAL A 151 6.24 6.81 5.83
CA VAL A 151 5.54 7.34 7.01
C VAL A 151 5.79 8.83 7.09
N ILE A 152 4.70 9.62 7.09
CA ILE A 152 4.72 11.08 7.10
C ILE A 152 4.25 11.66 8.45
N PRO A 153 4.72 12.85 8.86
CA PRO A 153 4.30 13.49 10.09
C PRO A 153 2.84 13.96 10.01
N SER A 154 2.21 14.17 11.16
CA SER A 154 0.81 14.64 11.26
C SER A 154 0.55 16.02 10.64
N THR A 155 1.60 16.77 10.32
CA THR A 155 1.53 18.05 9.60
C THR A 155 1.36 17.88 8.08
N SER A 156 1.47 16.65 7.59
CA SER A 156 1.31 16.28 6.18
C SER A 156 0.21 15.24 6.01
N TYR A 157 -0.34 15.15 4.80
CA TYR A 157 -1.28 14.10 4.40
C TYR A 157 -0.94 13.64 2.97
N SER A 158 -1.30 12.41 2.61
CA SER A 158 -1.18 11.93 1.24
C SER A 158 -2.45 12.18 0.43
N SER A 159 -2.32 12.27 -0.89
CA SER A 159 -3.47 12.37 -1.79
C SER A 159 -3.36 11.46 -3.01
N SER A 160 -4.52 10.88 -3.37
CA SER A 160 -4.72 10.12 -4.60
C SER A 160 -5.93 10.68 -5.33
N GLY A 161 -5.69 11.39 -6.43
CA GLY A 161 -6.70 12.18 -7.12
C GLY A 161 -7.33 13.23 -6.18
N THR A 162 -8.64 13.12 -5.93
CA THR A 162 -9.36 14.04 -5.02
C THR A 162 -9.51 13.51 -3.59
N SER A 163 -9.03 12.30 -3.32
CA SER A 163 -9.11 11.63 -2.02
C SER A 163 -7.86 11.92 -1.20
N THR A 164 -7.99 12.11 0.11
CA THR A 164 -6.85 12.36 1.00
C THR A 164 -6.80 11.41 2.18
N SER A 165 -5.60 11.21 2.73
CA SER A 165 -5.40 10.42 3.95
C SER A 165 -5.93 11.14 5.20
N CYS A 166 -5.82 10.46 6.34
CA CYS A 166 -5.94 11.08 7.68
C CYS A 166 -5.15 12.38 7.77
N GLY A 167 -5.81 13.44 8.25
CA GLY A 167 -5.23 14.79 8.33
C GLY A 167 -5.47 15.67 7.10
N GLY A 168 -5.92 15.10 5.97
CA GLY A 168 -6.25 15.84 4.76
C GLY A 168 -7.67 16.40 4.72
N PRO A 169 -7.95 17.36 3.81
CA PRO A 169 -9.24 18.05 3.72
C PRO A 169 -10.41 17.16 3.24
N ARG A 170 -10.12 15.97 2.70
CA ARG A 170 -11.11 15.04 2.12
C ARG A 170 -10.79 13.61 2.53
N LEU A 171 -10.87 13.34 3.84
CA LEU A 171 -10.58 12.03 4.44
C LEU A 171 -11.32 10.91 3.70
N ALA A 172 -10.54 10.01 3.10
CA ALA A 172 -11.02 8.84 2.40
C ALA A 172 -10.31 7.55 2.84
N TYR A 173 -9.09 7.65 3.38
CA TYR A 173 -8.28 6.49 3.73
C TYR A 173 -7.27 6.78 4.84
N CYS A 174 -6.76 5.73 5.47
CA CYS A 174 -5.63 5.83 6.42
C CYS A 174 -4.28 5.60 5.75
N ALA A 175 -4.25 4.68 4.79
CA ALA A 175 -3.11 4.39 3.93
C ALA A 175 -3.61 3.89 2.56
N TYR A 176 -2.74 3.92 1.56
CA TYR A 176 -2.93 3.19 0.30
C TYR A 176 -1.64 2.53 -0.17
N HIS A 177 -1.79 1.56 -1.08
CA HIS A 177 -0.67 0.88 -1.73
C HIS A 177 -0.69 1.19 -3.21
N GLY A 178 0.49 1.22 -3.83
CA GLY A 178 0.68 1.41 -5.26
C GLY A 178 1.95 0.74 -5.74
N ASN A 179 2.16 0.80 -7.05
CA ASN A 179 3.41 0.38 -7.66
C ASN A 179 3.78 1.28 -8.84
N PHE A 180 5.07 1.35 -9.15
CA PHE A 180 5.58 2.08 -10.29
C PHE A 180 6.85 1.42 -10.85
N THR A 181 7.18 1.72 -12.09
CA THR A 181 8.40 1.21 -12.71
C THR A 181 9.56 2.18 -12.50
N SER A 182 10.68 1.70 -11.95
CA SER A 182 11.92 2.49 -11.80
C SER A 182 13.14 1.63 -12.10
N GLY A 183 13.99 2.07 -13.04
CA GLY A 183 15.19 1.32 -13.44
C GLY A 183 14.91 -0.10 -13.97
N GLY A 184 13.72 -0.36 -14.49
CA GLY A 184 13.27 -1.70 -14.91
C GLY A 184 12.69 -2.57 -13.79
N ASN A 185 12.64 -2.07 -12.56
CA ASN A 185 12.06 -2.75 -11.41
C ASN A 185 10.59 -2.36 -11.21
N ASP A 186 9.77 -3.31 -10.78
CA ASP A 186 8.42 -3.06 -10.26
C ASP A 186 8.52 -2.71 -8.77
N VAL A 187 8.55 -1.41 -8.47
CA VAL A 187 8.70 -0.88 -7.11
C VAL A 187 7.32 -0.77 -6.47
N ARG A 188 7.15 -1.39 -5.31
CA ARG A 188 5.88 -1.43 -4.56
C ARG A 188 5.98 -0.58 -3.32
N TYR A 189 5.02 0.28 -3.07
CA TYR A 189 5.06 1.22 -1.96
C TYR A 189 3.70 1.40 -1.31
N SER A 190 3.72 2.07 -0.17
CA SER A 190 2.53 2.54 0.54
C SER A 190 2.81 3.81 1.34
N ILE A 191 1.75 4.53 1.70
CA ILE A 191 1.74 5.77 2.48
C ILE A 191 0.40 5.99 3.17
#